data_AF-A0A0R3RP56-F1
#
_entry.id   AF-A0A0R3RP56-F1
#
_cell.length_a   1.000
_cell.length_b   1.000
_cell.length_c   1.000
_cell.angle_alpha   90.00
_cell.angle_beta   90.00
_cell.angle_gamma   90.00
#
_symmetry.space_group_name_H-M   'P 1'
#
loop_
_entity.id
_entity.type
_entity.pdbx_description
1 polymer ?
#
loop_
_entity_poly.entity_id
_entity_poly.type
_entity_poly.pdbx_seq_one_letter_code
_entity_poly.pdbx_strand_id
1 'polypeptide(L)'
;MVIRHLTTEPFHIKINGKWLHIDEETLAKHPGGIAMTAYRETDATTAFHIFHSGSKLAHQMIKEMSTCNVDYEPSKEQEVSETLSVLSDEVIGNWNLDAQRIATINRNFNHFRIQVMYA
;
A
#
# COMPACT_ATOMS: atom_id res chain seq x y z
N MET A 1 -16.42 1.99 15.31
CA MET A 1 -16.69 1.77 13.88
C MET A 1 -16.32 3.06 13.17
N VAL A 2 -15.32 3.06 12.29
CA VAL A 2 -14.93 4.26 11.53
C VAL A 2 -15.73 4.25 10.23
N ILE A 3 -16.67 5.19 10.09
CA ILE A 3 -17.39 5.39 8.83
C ILE A 3 -16.43 6.10 7.89
N ARG A 4 -15.78 5.35 6.99
CA ARG A 4 -15.01 5.93 5.90
C ARG A 4 -15.96 6.23 4.75
N HIS A 5 -15.99 7.49 4.31
CA HIS A 5 -16.63 7.83 3.04
C HIS A 5 -15.89 7.09 1.93
N LEU A 6 -16.62 6.26 1.19
CA LEU A 6 -16.07 5.52 0.04
C LEU A 6 -16.00 6.50 -1.12
N THR A 7 -14.84 7.12 -1.31
CA THR A 7 -14.60 7.96 -2.49
C THR A 7 -14.34 7.06 -3.70
N THR A 8 -15.34 6.92 -4.56
CA THR A 8 -15.25 6.18 -5.84
C THR A 8 -14.91 7.08 -7.03
N GLU A 9 -14.70 8.38 -6.77
CA GLU A 9 -14.33 9.36 -7.78
C GLU A 9 -13.08 8.93 -8.57
N PRO A 10 -13.07 9.08 -9.90
CA PRO A 10 -11.89 8.81 -10.72
C PRO A 10 -10.64 9.52 -10.20
N PHE A 11 -9.47 8.93 -10.44
CA PHE A 11 -8.19 9.43 -9.94
C PHE A 11 -7.01 9.00 -10.77
N HIS A 12 -5.86 9.64 -10.56
CA HIS A 12 -4.62 9.18 -11.17
C HIS A 12 -3.72 8.50 -10.15
N ILE A 13 -2.97 7.52 -10.63
CA ILE A 13 -1.87 6.89 -9.89
C ILE A 13 -0.65 6.79 -10.79
N LYS A 14 0.54 6.89 -10.21
CA LYS A 14 1.79 6.74 -10.98
C LYS A 14 2.36 5.34 -10.79
N ILE A 15 2.64 4.64 -11.88
CA ILE A 15 3.29 3.32 -11.88
C ILE A 15 4.37 3.29 -12.95
N ASN A 16 5.60 2.90 -12.58
CA ASN A 16 6.77 2.86 -13.46
C ASN A 16 7.00 4.19 -14.20
N GLY A 17 6.83 5.31 -13.50
CA GLY A 17 7.04 6.64 -14.07
C GLY A 17 5.88 7.20 -14.90
N LYS A 18 4.80 6.43 -15.13
CA LYS A 18 3.66 6.85 -15.94
C LYS A 18 2.41 7.07 -15.10
N TRP A 19 1.69 8.15 -15.37
CA TRP A 19 0.39 8.40 -14.77
C TRP A 19 -0.69 7.60 -15.48
N LEU A 20 -1.52 6.91 -14.69
CA LEU A 20 -2.61 6.08 -15.15
C LEU A 20 -3.90 6.66 -14.61
N HIS A 21 -4.88 6.86 -15.50
CA HIS A 21 -6.22 7.23 -15.10
C HIS A 21 -6.99 5.99 -14.63
N ILE A 22 -7.52 6.04 -13.42
CA ILE A 22 -8.34 5.01 -12.81
C ILE A 22 -9.77 5.53 -12.75
N ASP A 23 -10.63 4.96 -13.59
CA ASP A 23 -12.06 5.22 -13.58
C ASP A 23 -12.81 4.30 -12.58
N GLU A 24 -14.10 4.55 -12.42
CA GLU A 24 -14.96 3.80 -11.51
C GLU A 24 -15.06 2.31 -11.91
N GLU A 25 -15.06 2.00 -13.21
CA GLU A 25 -15.13 0.63 -13.72
C GLU A 25 -13.86 -0.16 -13.39
N THR A 26 -12.69 0.45 -13.57
CA THR A 26 -11.39 -0.14 -13.22
C THR A 26 -11.28 -0.36 -11.72
N LEU A 27 -11.73 0.62 -10.92
CA LEU A 27 -11.76 0.49 -9.46
C LEU A 27 -12.71 -0.64 -9.00
N ALA A 28 -13.89 -0.76 -9.60
CA ALA A 28 -14.86 -1.79 -9.27
C ALA A 28 -14.37 -3.21 -9.63
N LYS A 29 -13.58 -3.34 -10.71
CA LYS A 29 -13.00 -4.62 -11.15
C LYS A 29 -11.72 -4.99 -10.41
N HIS A 30 -11.09 -4.06 -9.69
CA HIS A 30 -9.86 -4.32 -8.96
C HIS A 30 -10.09 -5.31 -7.81
N PRO A 31 -9.44 -6.50 -7.79
CA PRO A 31 -9.67 -7.50 -6.74
C PRO A 31 -9.30 -7.04 -5.33
N GLY A 32 -8.35 -6.09 -5.20
CA GLY A 32 -8.02 -5.44 -3.93
C GLY A 32 -9.03 -4.38 -3.48
N GLY A 33 -10.09 -4.17 -4.25
CA GLY A 33 -11.14 -3.19 -4.01
C GLY A 33 -10.59 -1.78 -3.81
N ILE A 34 -11.13 -1.09 -2.81
CA ILE A 34 -10.81 0.30 -2.49
C ILE A 34 -9.37 0.52 -2.00
N ALA A 35 -8.58 -0.53 -1.74
CA ALA A 35 -7.20 -0.36 -1.27
C ALA A 35 -6.34 0.47 -2.25
N MET A 36 -6.69 0.47 -3.54
CA MET A 36 -6.04 1.26 -4.57
C MET A 36 -6.21 2.79 -4.37
N THR A 37 -7.29 3.24 -3.72
CA THR A 37 -7.55 4.68 -3.50
C THR A 37 -6.58 5.31 -2.52
N ALA A 38 -5.88 4.51 -1.70
CA ALA A 38 -4.81 4.97 -0.82
C ALA A 38 -3.62 5.57 -1.58
N TYR A 39 -3.52 5.31 -2.89
CA TYR A 39 -2.44 5.80 -3.74
C TYR A 39 -2.88 6.93 -4.70
N ARG A 40 -4.06 7.52 -4.47
CA ARG A 40 -4.56 8.66 -5.25
C ARG A 40 -3.52 9.77 -5.35
N GLU A 41 -3.20 10.18 -6.58
CA GLU A 41 -2.22 11.22 -6.90
C GLU A 41 -0.79 10.95 -6.35
N THR A 42 -0.43 9.67 -6.20
CA THR A 42 0.90 9.26 -5.71
C THR A 42 1.54 8.18 -6.57
N ASP A 43 2.84 7.93 -6.33
CA ASP A 43 3.58 6.84 -6.94
C ASP A 43 3.33 5.53 -6.20
N ALA A 44 2.62 4.62 -6.87
CA ALA A 44 2.25 3.29 -6.38
C ALA A 44 3.17 2.19 -6.89
N THR A 45 4.28 2.52 -7.57
CA THR A 45 5.15 1.54 -8.24
C THR A 45 5.57 0.39 -7.33
N THR A 46 6.08 0.71 -6.13
CA THR A 46 6.54 -0.30 -5.17
C THR A 46 5.38 -1.18 -4.69
N ALA A 47 4.26 -0.57 -4.32
CA ALA A 47 3.08 -1.31 -3.86
C ALA A 47 2.53 -2.23 -4.96
N PHE A 48 2.45 -1.74 -6.20
CA PHE A 48 2.02 -2.52 -7.34
C PHE A 48 2.88 -3.78 -7.48
N HIS A 49 4.21 -3.64 -7.53
CA HIS A 49 5.12 -4.78 -7.71
C HIS A 49 5.08 -5.76 -6.54
N ILE A 50 4.95 -5.29 -5.29
CA ILE A 50 4.83 -6.16 -4.11
C ILE A 50 3.58 -7.04 -4.21
N PHE A 51 2.41 -6.43 -4.45
CA PHE A 51 1.14 -7.15 -4.43
C PHE A 51 0.82 -7.88 -5.73
N HIS A 52 1.48 -7.54 -6.85
CA HIS A 52 1.19 -8.10 -8.17
C HIS A 52 2.36 -8.81 -8.84
N SER A 53 3.47 -9.07 -8.13
CA SER A 53 4.69 -9.71 -8.64
C SER A 53 4.46 -10.98 -9.48
N GLY A 54 3.46 -11.79 -9.12
CA GLY A 54 3.11 -13.02 -9.85
C GLY A 54 2.05 -12.87 -10.94
N SER A 55 1.42 -11.71 -11.10
CA SER A 55 0.25 -11.53 -11.96
C SER A 55 0.61 -10.98 -13.33
N LYS A 56 0.67 -11.86 -14.34
CA LYS A 56 0.85 -11.45 -15.75
C LYS A 56 -0.30 -10.56 -16.24
N LEU A 57 -1.53 -10.86 -15.79
CA LEU A 57 -2.72 -10.10 -16.15
C LEU A 57 -2.63 -8.64 -15.67
N ALA A 58 -2.24 -8.41 -14.42
CA ALA A 58 -2.12 -7.06 -13.88
C ALA A 58 -1.07 -6.22 -14.64
N HIS A 59 0.06 -6.84 -14.97
CA HIS A 59 1.11 -6.18 -15.75
C HIS A 59 0.65 -5.87 -17.18
N GLN A 60 -0.14 -6.74 -17.80
CA GLN A 60 -0.73 -6.49 -19.11
C GLN A 60 -1.73 -5.33 -19.06
N MET A 61 -2.63 -5.31 -18.07
CA MET A 61 -3.60 -4.22 -17.89
C MET A 61 -2.91 -2.87 -17.75
N ILE A 62 -1.86 -2.78 -16.92
CA ILE A 62 -1.10 -1.52 -16.79
C ILE A 62 -0.43 -1.14 -18.11
N LYS A 63 0.13 -2.12 -18.84
CA LYS A 63 0.75 -1.85 -20.13
C LYS A 63 -0.27 -1.24 -21.10
N GLU A 64 -1.47 -1.80 -21.19
CA GLU A 64 -2.58 -1.31 -22.02
C GLU A 64 -3.01 0.10 -21.58
N MET A 65 -3.29 0.32 -20.28
CA MET A 65 -3.64 1.65 -19.76
C MET A 65 -2.55 2.69 -20.02
N SER A 66 -1.28 2.29 -19.96
CA SER A 66 -0.13 3.17 -20.20
C SER A 66 0.11 3.54 -21.68
N THR A 67 -0.63 2.93 -22.61
CA THR A 67 -0.60 3.33 -24.02
C THR A 67 -1.57 4.48 -24.32
N CYS A 68 -2.61 4.61 -23.52
CA CYS A 68 -3.53 5.75 -23.52
C CYS A 68 -2.92 6.88 -22.67
N ASN A 69 -1.75 7.41 -23.07
CA ASN A 69 -1.10 8.49 -22.31
C ASN A 69 -1.97 9.73 -22.34
N VAL A 70 -2.41 10.15 -21.16
CA VAL A 70 -2.85 11.52 -20.90
C VAL A 70 -1.64 12.22 -20.28
N ASP A 71 -1.23 13.35 -20.86
CA ASP A 71 -0.21 14.23 -20.27
C ASP A 71 -0.78 14.82 -18.97
N TYR A 72 -0.78 14.00 -17.91
CA TYR A 72 -1.26 14.37 -16.59
C TYR A 72 -0.08 14.87 -15.75
N GLU A 73 -0.16 16.13 -15.36
CA GLU A 73 0.73 16.71 -14.36
C GLU A 73 -0.10 16.98 -13.10
N PRO A 74 0.27 16.40 -11.94
CA PRO A 74 -0.50 16.57 -10.72
C PRO A 74 -0.52 18.05 -10.31
N SER A 75 -1.72 18.63 -10.21
CA SER A 75 -1.93 20.05 -9.89
C SER A 75 -1.67 20.41 -8.42
N LYS A 76 -1.48 19.42 -7.53
CA LYS A 76 -1.38 19.64 -6.08
C LYS A 76 -0.06 19.12 -5.54
N GLU A 77 0.55 19.92 -4.67
CA GLU A 77 1.62 19.48 -3.78
C GLU A 77 1.13 18.21 -3.07
N GLN A 78 1.90 17.13 -3.17
CA GLN A 78 1.58 15.85 -2.55
C GLN A 78 1.44 16.06 -1.05
N GLU A 79 0.21 16.07 -0.54
CA GLU A 79 -0.04 15.88 0.88
C GLU A 79 0.37 14.45 1.21
N VAL A 80 1.65 14.30 1.57
CA VAL A 80 2.16 13.11 2.23
C VAL A 80 1.26 12.93 3.45
N SER A 81 0.40 11.92 3.43
CA SER A 81 -0.40 11.51 4.59
C SER A 81 0.49 11.61 5.83
N GLU A 82 0.10 12.38 6.84
CA GLU A 82 0.91 12.63 8.06
C GLU A 82 1.45 11.33 8.67
N THR A 83 0.78 10.20 8.43
CA THR A 83 1.23 8.85 8.82
C THR A 83 2.57 8.41 8.22
N LEU A 84 2.96 8.90 7.03
CA LEU A 84 4.23 8.60 6.38
C LEU A 84 5.35 9.57 6.79
N SER A 85 5.01 10.78 7.25
CA SER A 85 5.97 11.72 7.85
C SER A 85 6.55 11.21 9.18
N VAL A 86 5.90 10.24 9.82
CA VAL A 86 6.41 9.58 11.05
C VAL A 86 7.45 8.49 10.73
N LEU A 87 7.64 8.14 9.45
CA LEU A 87 8.79 7.34 9.02
C LEU A 87 10.01 8.26 8.80
N SER A 88 10.34 9.08 9.80
CA SER A 88 11.71 9.52 9.94
C SER A 88 12.59 8.27 10.02
N ASP A 89 13.72 8.25 9.34
CA ASP A 89 14.80 7.24 9.50
C ASP A 89 15.42 7.24 10.92
N GLU A 90 14.78 7.90 11.87
CA GLU A 90 15.07 7.77 13.29
C GLU A 90 14.65 6.38 13.75
N VAL A 91 15.65 5.57 14.04
CA VAL A 91 15.48 4.31 14.75
C VAL A 91 14.84 4.61 16.12
N ILE A 92 13.50 4.48 16.23
CA ILE A 92 12.69 4.74 17.45
C ILE A 92 12.94 3.68 18.54
N GLY A 93 14.14 3.12 18.62
CA GLY A 93 14.44 2.09 19.59
C GLY A 93 15.91 1.69 19.59
N ASN A 94 16.55 1.80 20.74
CA ASN A 94 17.81 1.10 20.95
C ASN A 94 17.53 -0.42 20.89
N TRP A 95 18.05 -1.10 19.87
CA TRP A 95 17.98 -2.55 19.68
C TRP A 95 18.87 -3.30 20.68
N ASN A 96 18.73 -2.98 21.96
CA ASN A 96 19.44 -3.68 23.02
C ASN A 96 18.71 -5.01 23.26
N LEU A 97 18.99 -5.96 22.38
CA LEU A 97 18.52 -7.34 22.39
C LEU A 97 19.51 -8.18 23.20
N ASP A 98 19.54 -7.98 24.52
CA ASP A 98 20.26 -8.90 25.40
C ASP A 98 19.56 -10.27 25.44
N ALA A 99 20.29 -11.29 25.91
CA ALA A 99 19.80 -12.66 25.95
C ALA A 99 18.51 -12.81 26.79
N GLN A 100 18.33 -11.99 27.82
CA GLN A 100 17.17 -12.03 28.70
C GLN A 100 15.91 -11.48 28.01
N ARG A 101 16.07 -10.41 27.24
CA ARG A 101 15.00 -9.78 26.46
C ARG A 101 14.57 -10.68 25.31
N ILE A 102 15.52 -11.32 24.62
CA ILE A 102 15.23 -12.32 23.58
C ILE A 102 14.43 -13.50 24.16
N ALA A 103 14.84 -14.04 25.31
CA ALA A 103 14.12 -15.12 25.98
C ALA A 103 12.68 -14.73 26.35
N THR A 104 12.48 -13.50 26.81
CA THR A 104 11.15 -12.97 27.17
C THR A 104 10.25 -12.84 25.96
N ILE A 105 10.79 -12.30 24.85
CA ILE A 105 10.07 -12.16 23.58
C ILE A 105 9.60 -13.54 23.08
N ASN A 106 10.51 -14.51 23.03
CA ASN A 106 10.19 -15.87 22.58
C ASN A 106 9.12 -16.53 23.45
N ARG A 107 9.20 -16.36 24.78
CA ARG A 107 8.18 -16.88 25.71
C ARG A 107 6.80 -16.31 25.41
N ASN A 108 6.69 -15.00 25.20
CA ASN A 108 5.43 -14.33 24.93
C ASN A 108 4.81 -14.81 23.60
N PHE A 109 5.62 -14.93 22.55
CA PHE A 109 5.15 -15.45 21.26
C PHE A 109 4.72 -16.93 21.34
N ASN A 110 5.43 -17.77 22.10
CA ASN A 110 5.03 -19.16 22.30
C ASN A 110 3.71 -19.26 23.06
N HIS A 111 3.51 -18.42 24.09
CA HIS A 111 2.24 -18.36 24.81
C HIS A 111 1.09 -17.96 23.88
N PHE A 112 1.28 -16.93 23.06
CA PHE A 112 0.28 -16.49 22.09
C PHE A 112 -0.05 -17.58 21.06
N ARG A 113 0.96 -18.28 20.53
CA ARG A 113 0.76 -19.40 19.59
C ARG A 113 -0.10 -20.51 20.19
N ILE A 114 0.15 -20.85 21.46
CA ILE A 114 -0.66 -21.84 22.17
C ILE A 114 -2.10 -21.35 22.30
N GLN A 115 -2.32 -20.10 22.74
CA GLN A 115 -3.67 -19.55 22.88
C GLN A 115 -4.46 -19.54 21.56
N VAL A 116 -3.81 -19.25 20.44
CA VAL A 116 -4.46 -19.26 19.10
C VAL A 116 -4.70 -20.68 18.59
N MET A 117 -3.84 -21.64 18.90
CA MET A 117 -4.02 -23.04 18.46
C MET A 117 -5.14 -23.78 19.20
N TYR A 118 -5.52 -23.32 20.39
CA TYR A 118 -6.57 -23.93 21.22
C TYR A 118 -7.81 -23.03 21.38
N ALA A 119 -7.97 -22.01 20.54
CA ALA A 119 -9.17 -21.16 20.44
C ALA A 119 -10.01 -21.55 19.22
#